data_AF-A0A523CBW0-F1
#
_entry.id   AF-A0A523CBW0-F1
#
_cell.length_a   1.000
_cell.length_b   1.000
_cell.length_c   1.000
_cell.angle_alpha   90.00
_cell.angle_beta   90.00
_cell.angle_gamma   90.00
#
_symmetry.space_group_name_H-M   'P 1'
#
loop_
_entity.id
_entity.type
_entity.pdbx_description
1 polymer ?
#
loop_
_entity_poly.entity_id
_entity_poly.type
_entity_poly.pdbx_seq_one_letter_code
_entity_poly.pdbx_strand_id
1 'polypeptide(L)'
;MAMSKNWHERHRDDFTVGQRVADATAHLLGSWPFIILQTVFVAGWILLNLLAWAKHWDPYPFILLNLMFSVQAAYAGPVLMMSQNRQAERDRYQAQSDFETNVKAETEIELLQAGMERIETQLARIEAKLAARE
;
A
#
# COMPACT_ATOMS: atom_id res chain seq x y z
N MET A 1 3.50 -23.11 -23.45
CA MET A 1 2.93 -21.78 -23.21
C MET A 1 3.33 -21.37 -21.80
N ALA A 2 4.49 -20.73 -21.65
CA ALA A 2 4.99 -20.30 -20.34
C ALA A 2 4.10 -19.16 -19.86
N MET A 3 3.36 -19.36 -18.76
CA MET A 3 2.63 -18.26 -18.12
C MET A 3 3.64 -17.18 -17.78
N SER A 4 3.49 -16.02 -18.41
CA SER A 4 4.24 -14.81 -18.07
C SER A 4 4.01 -14.54 -16.59
N LYS A 5 5.05 -14.72 -15.76
CA LYS A 5 5.04 -14.35 -14.34
C LYS A 5 4.50 -12.92 -14.23
N ASN A 6 3.34 -12.76 -13.59
CA ASN A 6 2.74 -11.46 -13.35
C ASN A 6 3.72 -10.61 -12.50
N TRP A 7 3.75 -9.30 -12.73
CA TRP A 7 4.65 -8.37 -12.03
C TRP A 7 4.54 -8.44 -10.50
N HIS A 8 3.35 -8.83 -10.00
CA HIS A 8 3.07 -9.12 -8.60
C HIS A 8 3.92 -10.24 -7.99
N GLU A 9 4.31 -11.25 -8.77
CA GLU A 9 5.08 -12.40 -8.28
C GLU A 9 6.59 -12.10 -8.21
N ARG A 10 7.12 -11.24 -9.08
CA ARG A 10 8.55 -10.88 -9.07
C ARG A 10 8.94 -9.99 -7.90
N HIS A 11 8.01 -9.22 -7.33
CA HIS A 11 8.30 -8.34 -6.20
C HIS A 11 8.36 -9.04 -4.84
N ARG A 12 8.05 -10.35 -4.76
CA ARG A 12 8.03 -11.09 -3.49
C ARG A 12 9.34 -11.80 -3.13
N ASP A 13 10.23 -12.01 -4.10
CA ASP A 13 11.41 -12.87 -3.92
C ASP A 13 12.69 -12.12 -3.52
N ASP A 14 12.71 -10.78 -3.56
CA ASP A 14 13.89 -9.96 -3.25
C ASP A 14 13.85 -9.27 -1.86
N PHE A 15 12.95 -9.69 -0.96
CA PHE A 15 12.91 -9.09 0.37
C PHE A 15 14.04 -9.60 1.26
N THR A 16 15.02 -8.73 1.52
CA THR A 16 16.03 -8.97 2.56
C THR A 16 15.34 -9.20 3.91
N VAL A 17 15.96 -9.98 4.81
CA VAL A 17 15.39 -10.31 6.14
C VAL A 17 14.94 -9.07 6.90
N GLY A 18 15.70 -7.96 6.80
CA GLY A 18 15.32 -6.67 7.39
C GLY A 18 14.03 -6.07 6.80
N GLN A 19 13.78 -6.23 5.50
CA GLN A 19 12.57 -5.73 4.85
C GLN A 19 11.32 -6.53 5.26
N ARG A 20 11.46 -7.85 5.48
CA ARG A 20 10.37 -8.69 6.01
C ARG A 20 10.03 -8.33 7.46
N VAL A 21 11.04 -8.08 8.29
CA VAL A 21 10.84 -7.67 9.69
C VAL A 21 10.21 -6.27 9.76
N ALA A 22 10.63 -5.34 8.91
CA ALA A 22 10.05 -3.99 8.85
C ALA A 22 8.56 -4.03 8.47
N ASP A 23 8.18 -4.81 7.45
CA ASP A 23 6.77 -4.98 7.07
C ASP A 23 5.94 -5.64 8.16
N ALA A 24 6.47 -6.68 8.80
CA ALA A 24 5.78 -7.35 9.90
C ALA A 24 5.58 -6.39 11.07
N THR A 25 6.61 -5.62 11.42
CA THR A 25 6.57 -4.64 12.52
C THR A 25 5.61 -3.49 12.21
N ALA A 26 5.57 -3.00 10.96
CA ALA A 26 4.64 -1.96 10.55
C ALA A 26 3.17 -2.43 10.60
N HIS A 27 2.88 -3.65 10.15
CA HIS A 27 1.54 -4.23 10.28
C HIS A 27 1.15 -4.49 11.74
N LEU A 28 2.10 -4.90 12.58
CA LEU A 28 1.88 -5.12 14.02
C LEU A 28 1.58 -3.81 14.75
N LEU A 29 2.41 -2.77 14.55
CA LEU A 29 2.26 -1.44 15.17
C LEU A 29 0.96 -0.73 14.75
N GLY A 30 0.46 -0.98 13.55
CA GLY A 30 -0.78 -0.39 13.03
C GLY A 30 -2.07 -1.15 13.38
N SER A 31 -1.98 -2.25 14.12
CA SER A 31 -3.13 -3.13 14.38
C SER A 31 -3.88 -2.74 15.66
N TRP A 32 -5.22 -2.73 15.60
CA TRP A 32 -6.10 -2.59 16.76
C TRP A 32 -5.78 -3.54 17.94
N PRO A 33 -5.50 -4.85 17.72
CA PRO A 33 -5.14 -5.74 18.83
C PRO A 33 -3.83 -5.36 19.54
N PHE A 34 -2.85 -4.78 18.83
CA PHE A 34 -1.60 -4.33 19.46
C PHE A 34 -1.85 -3.20 20.46
N ILE A 35 -2.69 -2.21 20.10
CA ILE A 35 -3.04 -1.09 20.99
C ILE A 35 -3.74 -1.60 22.26
N ILE A 36 -4.65 -2.56 22.12
CA ILE A 36 -5.37 -3.17 23.25
C ILE A 36 -4.39 -3.91 24.17
N LEU A 37 -3.52 -4.75 23.62
CA LEU A 37 -2.51 -5.48 24.39
C LEU A 37 -1.56 -4.54 25.13
N GLN A 38 -1.07 -3.49 24.46
CA GLN A 38 -0.19 -2.49 25.05
C GLN A 38 -0.88 -1.74 26.20
N THR A 39 -2.16 -1.40 26.04
CA THR A 39 -2.95 -0.71 27.07
C THR A 39 -3.17 -1.60 28.29
N VAL A 40 -3.51 -2.88 28.07
CA VAL A 40 -3.66 -3.87 29.16
C VAL A 40 -2.33 -4.11 29.87
N PHE A 41 -1.22 -4.17 29.14
CA PHE A 41 0.12 -4.30 29.73
C PHE A 41 0.47 -3.11 30.63
N VAL A 42 0.24 -1.88 30.17
CA VAL A 42 0.48 -0.66 30.98
C VAL A 42 -0.41 -0.63 32.21
N ALA A 43 -1.70 -0.91 32.05
CA ALA A 43 -2.64 -0.94 33.16
C ALA A 43 -2.27 -2.02 34.19
N GLY A 44 -1.87 -3.21 33.73
CA GLY A 44 -1.38 -4.29 34.57
C GLY A 44 -0.08 -3.94 35.29
N TRP A 45 0.85 -3.28 34.62
CA TRP A 45 2.11 -2.81 35.22
C TRP A 45 1.86 -1.82 36.35
N ILE A 46 1.01 -0.83 36.11
CA ILE A 46 0.61 0.16 37.13
C ILE A 46 -0.08 -0.54 38.30
N LEU A 47 -1.01 -1.45 38.04
CA LEU A 47 -1.76 -2.16 39.08
C LEU A 47 -0.86 -3.07 39.93
N LEU A 48 0.08 -3.80 39.31
CA LEU A 48 1.08 -4.62 40.01
C LEU A 48 2.02 -3.78 40.88
N ASN A 49 2.40 -2.58 40.42
CA ASN A 49 3.24 -1.66 41.19
C ASN A 49 2.49 -1.07 42.39
N LEU A 50 1.22 -0.69 42.20
CA LEU A 50 0.34 -0.14 43.26
C LEU A 50 -0.02 -1.18 44.33
N LEU A 51 -0.22 -2.45 43.95
CA LEU A 51 -0.56 -3.52 44.88
C LEU A 51 0.65 -4.08 45.65
N ALA A 52 1.87 -3.62 45.33
CA ALA A 52 3.10 -3.82 46.09
C ALA A 52 3.30 -5.25 46.64
N TRP A 53 3.36 -6.26 45.76
CA TRP A 53 3.64 -7.64 46.21
C TRP A 53 5.10 -7.83 46.66
N ALA A 54 6.07 -7.02 46.19
CA ALA A 54 7.47 -7.13 46.65
C ALA A 54 8.30 -5.87 46.33
N LYS A 55 8.24 -4.84 47.18
CA LYS A 55 8.97 -3.54 47.05
C LYS A 55 8.55 -2.71 45.83
N HIS A 56 8.35 -1.41 46.04
CA HIS A 56 8.08 -0.44 44.97
C HIS A 56 9.24 -0.39 43.97
N TRP A 57 9.20 -1.22 42.94
CA TRP A 57 10.25 -1.32 41.91
C TRP A 57 10.25 -0.07 41.02
N ASP A 58 9.07 0.52 40.76
CA ASP A 58 8.94 1.71 39.90
C ASP A 58 7.98 2.72 40.56
N PRO A 59 8.44 3.45 41.60
CA PRO A 59 7.64 4.45 42.29
C PRO A 59 7.17 5.54 41.32
N TYR A 60 6.03 6.17 41.63
CA TYR A 60 5.56 7.36 40.91
C TYR A 60 6.70 8.38 40.81
N PRO A 61 7.14 8.81 39.61
CA PRO A 61 6.40 8.93 38.34
C PRO A 61 6.65 7.82 37.27
N PHE A 62 6.99 6.59 37.64
CA PHE A 62 7.24 5.45 36.72
C PHE A 62 8.39 5.69 35.72
N ILE A 63 9.61 5.89 36.23
CA ILE A 63 10.79 6.24 35.40
C ILE A 63 11.15 5.13 34.41
N LEU A 64 10.99 3.86 34.78
CA LEU A 64 11.34 2.73 33.91
C LEU A 64 10.35 2.59 32.77
N LEU A 65 9.06 2.72 33.07
CA LEU A 65 8.01 2.72 32.05
C LEU A 65 8.20 3.89 31.08
N ASN A 66 8.50 5.09 31.60
CA ASN A 66 8.77 6.26 30.77
C ASN A 66 9.99 6.06 29.85
N LEU A 67 11.07 5.49 30.36
CA LEU A 67 12.26 5.18 29.57
C LEU A 67 11.97 4.16 28.47
N MET A 68 11.22 3.10 28.80
CA MET A 68 10.84 2.07 27.83
C MET A 68 10.00 2.66 26.68
N PHE A 69 8.99 3.48 26.99
CA PHE A 69 8.18 4.15 25.97
C PHE A 69 9.00 5.14 25.13
N SER A 70 9.96 5.83 25.73
CA SER A 70 10.86 6.76 25.02
C SER A 70 11.69 6.01 23.97
N VAL A 71 12.28 4.87 24.34
CA VAL A 71 13.02 4.01 23.41
C VAL A 71 12.08 3.42 22.35
N GLN A 72 10.90 2.95 22.74
CA GLN A 72 9.90 2.41 21.82
C GLN A 72 9.50 3.45 20.75
N ALA A 73 9.25 4.71 21.15
CA ALA A 73 8.94 5.79 20.23
C ALA A 73 10.12 6.11 19.28
N ALA A 74 11.35 6.12 19.81
CA ALA A 74 12.56 6.37 19.02
C ALA A 74 12.77 5.34 17.89
N TYR A 75 12.43 4.07 18.13
CA TYR A 75 12.49 3.02 17.10
C TYR A 75 11.25 2.99 16.19
N ALA A 76 10.08 3.39 16.70
CA ALA A 76 8.84 3.40 15.92
C ALA A 76 8.91 4.39 14.74
N GLY A 77 9.49 5.58 14.93
CA GLY A 77 9.59 6.61 13.88
C GLY A 77 10.30 6.13 12.61
N PRO A 78 11.54 5.61 12.68
CA PRO A 78 12.26 5.08 11.52
C PRO A 78 11.56 3.89 10.86
N VAL A 79 11.01 2.96 11.64
CA VAL A 79 10.28 1.80 11.10
C VAL A 79 9.03 2.25 10.33
N LEU A 80 8.30 3.23 10.87
CA LEU A 80 7.15 3.83 10.20
C LEU A 80 7.58 4.51 8.90
N MET A 81 8.67 5.30 8.92
CA MET A 81 9.22 5.95 7.71
C MET A 81 9.67 4.94 6.65
N MET A 82 10.29 3.83 7.03
CA MET A 82 10.66 2.76 6.11
C MET A 82 9.42 2.10 5.47
N SER A 83 8.37 1.85 6.27
CA SER A 83 7.10 1.35 5.75
C SER A 83 6.43 2.35 4.80
N GLN A 84 6.46 3.64 5.13
CA GLN A 84 5.90 4.71 4.29
C GLN A 84 6.66 4.86 2.97
N ASN A 85 7.99 4.91 2.99
CA ASN A 85 8.80 4.97 1.77
C ASN A 85 8.50 3.80 0.82
N ARG A 86 8.26 2.60 1.37
CA ARG A 86 7.89 1.42 0.57
C ARG A 86 6.47 1.47 0.04
N GLN A 87 5.52 2.00 0.80
CA GLN A 87 4.16 2.25 0.29
C GLN A 87 4.20 3.24 -0.87
N ALA A 88 4.91 4.36 -0.69
CA ALA A 88 5.07 5.38 -1.72
C ALA A 88 5.76 4.85 -2.99
N GLU A 89 6.76 3.98 -2.86
CA GLU A 89 7.39 3.34 -4.01
C GLU A 89 6.41 2.45 -4.80
N ARG A 90 5.61 1.62 -4.11
CA ARG A 90 4.56 0.82 -4.76
C ARG A 90 3.50 1.68 -5.44
N ASP A 91 3.06 2.74 -4.77
CA ASP A 91 2.06 3.66 -5.31
C ASP A 91 2.58 4.37 -6.57
N ARG A 92 3.87 4.72 -6.62
CA ARG A 92 4.51 5.28 -7.81
C ARG A 92 4.54 4.30 -8.97
N TYR A 93 4.92 3.03 -8.74
CA TYR A 93 4.88 2.02 -9.79
C TYR A 93 3.47 1.76 -10.31
N GLN A 94 2.48 1.70 -9.41
CA GLN A 94 1.08 1.54 -9.80
C GLN A 94 0.62 2.73 -10.65
N ALA A 95 0.89 3.97 -10.22
CA ALA A 95 0.53 5.17 -10.95
C ALA A 95 1.19 5.22 -12.34
N GLN A 96 2.44 4.77 -12.48
CA GLN A 96 3.11 4.70 -13.76
C GLN A 96 2.46 3.66 -14.70
N SER A 97 2.14 2.47 -14.19
CA SER A 97 1.45 1.43 -14.96
C SER A 97 0.06 1.88 -15.41
N ASP A 98 -0.67 2.56 -14.52
CA ASP A 98 -2.00 3.10 -14.83
C ASP A 98 -1.90 4.20 -15.90
N PHE A 99 -0.87 5.07 -15.82
CA PHE A 99 -0.59 6.08 -16.84
C PHE A 99 -0.32 5.47 -18.21
N GLU A 100 0.56 4.47 -18.30
CA GLU A 100 0.89 3.78 -19.56
C GLU A 100 -0.35 3.10 -20.17
N THR A 101 -1.18 2.49 -19.33
CA THR A 101 -2.44 1.86 -19.75
C THR A 101 -3.42 2.91 -20.29
N ASN A 102 -3.53 4.07 -19.63
CA ASN A 102 -4.40 5.15 -20.06
C ASN A 102 -3.96 5.73 -21.42
N VAL A 103 -2.66 5.98 -21.62
CA VAL A 103 -2.14 6.47 -22.91
C VAL A 103 -2.43 5.46 -24.02
N LYS A 104 -2.26 4.16 -23.75
CA LYS A 104 -2.59 3.12 -24.72
C LYS A 104 -4.08 3.08 -25.03
N ALA A 105 -4.93 3.19 -24.01
CA ALA A 105 -6.38 3.24 -24.18
C ALA A 105 -6.81 4.48 -24.99
N GLU A 106 -6.19 5.64 -24.76
CA GLU A 106 -6.42 6.85 -25.55
C GLU A 106 -6.11 6.62 -27.04
N THR A 107 -4.94 6.04 -27.35
CA THR A 107 -4.58 5.70 -28.73
C THR A 107 -5.56 4.68 -29.35
N GLU A 108 -5.99 3.66 -28.60
CA GLU A 108 -6.98 2.69 -29.08
C GLU A 108 -8.33 3.35 -29.37
N ILE A 109 -8.76 4.33 -28.54
CA ILE A 109 -9.99 5.10 -28.76
C ILE A 109 -9.88 5.95 -30.03
N GLU A 110 -8.75 6.64 -30.24
CA GLU A 110 -8.52 7.44 -31.47
C GLU A 110 -8.59 6.56 -32.72
N LEU A 111 -8.00 5.36 -32.68
CA LEU A 111 -8.07 4.40 -33.77
C LEU A 111 -9.50 3.90 -34.04
N LEU A 112 -10.28 3.67 -32.98
CA LEU A 112 -11.69 3.30 -33.10
C LEU A 112 -12.53 4.44 -33.71
N GLN A 113 -12.28 5.69 -33.31
CA GLN A 113 -12.94 6.87 -33.88
C GLN A 113 -12.63 7.01 -35.38
N ALA A 114 -11.37 6.90 -35.77
CA ALA A 114 -10.97 6.92 -37.18
C ALA A 114 -11.60 5.77 -37.98
N GLY A 115 -11.76 4.60 -37.35
CA GLY A 115 -12.47 3.45 -37.91
C GLY A 115 -13.95 3.76 -38.17
N MET A 116 -14.64 4.39 -37.21
CA MET A 116 -16.04 4.80 -37.34
C MET A 116 -16.24 5.83 -38.46
N GLU A 117 -15.43 6.88 -38.50
CA GLU A 117 -15.48 7.91 -39.56
C GLU A 117 -15.30 7.31 -40.96
N ARG A 118 -14.40 6.32 -41.08
CA ARG A 118 -14.17 5.60 -42.34
C ARG A 118 -15.40 4.79 -42.75
N ILE A 119 -16.05 4.11 -41.81
CA ILE A 119 -17.28 3.35 -42.07
C ILE A 119 -18.41 4.30 -42.50
N GLU A 120 -18.61 5.42 -41.82
CA GLU A 120 -19.59 6.44 -42.17
C GLU A 120 -19.36 6.98 -43.59
N THR A 121 -18.12 7.30 -43.93
CA THR A 121 -17.75 7.77 -45.27
C THR A 121 -18.04 6.72 -46.35
N GLN A 122 -17.79 5.44 -46.05
CA GLN A 122 -18.08 4.33 -46.98
C GLN A 122 -19.58 4.16 -47.20
N LEU A 123 -20.38 4.24 -46.13
CA LEU A 123 -21.84 4.17 -46.20
C LEU A 123 -22.40 5.30 -47.06
N ALA A 124 -22.00 6.55 -46.80
CA ALA A 124 -22.43 7.70 -47.59
C ALA A 124 -22.08 7.54 -49.09
N ARG A 125 -20.91 6.97 -49.40
CA ARG A 125 -20.49 6.70 -50.78
C ARG A 125 -21.34 5.60 -51.45
N ILE A 126 -21.76 4.58 -50.71
CA ILE A 126 -22.63 3.51 -51.22
C ILE A 126 -24.03 4.06 -51.49
N GLU A 127 -24.58 4.85 -50.57
CA GLU A 127 -25.88 5.51 -50.74
C GLU A 127 -25.89 6.42 -51.97
N ALA A 128 -24.85 7.23 -52.18
CA ALA A 128 -24.72 8.07 -53.36
C ALA A 128 -24.67 7.27 -54.67
N LYS A 129 -24.02 6.09 -54.68
CA LYS A 129 -23.99 5.20 -55.85
C LYS A 129 -25.31 4.50 -56.12
N LEU A 130 -26.08 4.19 -55.08
CA LEU A 130 -27.43 3.63 -55.20
C LEU A 130 -28.39 4.67 -55.78
N ALA A 131 -28.37 5.89 -55.24
CA ALA A 131 -29.20 7.00 -55.72
C ALA A 131 -28.92 7.40 -57.18
N ALA A 132 -27.69 7.21 -57.66
CA ALA A 132 -27.32 7.49 -59.06
C ALA A 132 -27.66 6.34 -60.04
N ARG A 133 -28.13 5.19 -59.52
CA ARG A 133 -28.49 4.01 -60.31
C ARG A 133 -30.00 3.88 -60.55
N GLU A 134 -30.81 4.62 -59.80
CA GLU A 134 -32.25 4.83 -60.01
C GLU A 134 -32.48 6.03 -60.94
#